data_AF-A0A382AVE9-F1
#
_entry.id   AF-A0A382AVE9-F1
#
_cell.length_a   1.000
_cell.length_b   1.000
_cell.length_c   1.000
_cell.angle_alpha   90.00
_cell.angle_beta   90.00
_cell.angle_gamma   90.00
#
_symmetry.space_group_name_H-M   'P 1'
#
loop_
_entity.id
_entity.type
_entity.pdbx_description
1 polymer ?
#
loop_
_entity_poly.entity_id
_entity_poly.type
_entity_poly.pdbx_seq_one_letter_code
_entity_poly.pdbx_strand_id
1 'polypeptide(L)'
;KPLLHGMDRPLKALQNNGVGYIEIRSLDVNPLTPLGIDKPQIHFLEAFLLFCLLQDSAVISSKEQFEIDNNDKLVAHKGRQPELMLLSNGRQILLQDWGQEIMQQIKECAKLLSNEHQKSVEEISVRIDNPDLTPSAVILEEMKREGIGFFRYIDQLSHQYRDLYQSKIVDKDYFSELDRLALSSQQKQLEIEAQDVLSFDDYIAQYFTY
;
A
#
# COMPACT_ATOMS: atom_id res chain seq x y z
N LYS A 1 13.72 -2.32 -2.06
CA LYS A 1 13.91 -3.75 -2.40
C LYS A 1 14.89 -3.87 -3.55
N PRO A 2 15.83 -4.81 -3.52
CA PRO A 2 16.66 -5.12 -4.68
C PRO A 2 15.86 -5.88 -5.74
N LEU A 3 16.34 -5.92 -6.97
CA LEU A 3 15.91 -6.91 -7.95
C LEU A 3 16.54 -8.26 -7.56
N LEU A 4 15.72 -9.31 -7.44
CA LEU A 4 16.16 -10.65 -7.05
C LEU A 4 16.21 -11.57 -8.26
N HIS A 5 17.25 -12.41 -8.33
CA HIS A 5 17.36 -13.48 -9.30
C HIS A 5 17.49 -14.83 -8.57
N GLY A 6 16.59 -15.78 -8.89
CA GLY A 6 16.64 -17.12 -8.30
C GLY A 6 16.61 -17.11 -6.78
N MET A 7 17.68 -17.61 -6.15
CA MET A 7 17.81 -17.80 -4.70
C MET A 7 18.57 -16.68 -3.99
N ASP A 8 18.63 -15.49 -4.59
CA ASP A 8 19.30 -14.33 -4.01
C ASP A 8 18.74 -13.98 -2.62
N ARG A 9 19.65 -13.81 -1.64
CA ARG A 9 19.27 -13.31 -0.32
C ARG A 9 18.99 -11.81 -0.41
N PRO A 10 17.83 -11.31 0.06
CA PRO A 10 17.46 -9.91 -0.11
C PRO A 10 18.47 -8.91 0.44
N LEU A 11 19.07 -9.14 1.61
CA LEU A 11 20.08 -8.22 2.17
C LEU A 11 21.37 -8.21 1.33
N LYS A 12 21.79 -9.37 0.84
CA LYS A 12 22.98 -9.50 0.00
C LYS A 12 22.77 -8.85 -1.36
N ALA A 13 21.61 -9.08 -1.98
CA ALA A 13 21.24 -8.42 -3.23
C ALA A 13 21.13 -6.90 -3.06
N LEU A 14 20.64 -6.41 -1.93
CA LEU A 14 20.60 -4.98 -1.62
C LEU A 14 22.01 -4.39 -1.46
N GLN A 15 22.91 -5.10 -0.78
CA GLN A 15 24.31 -4.67 -0.61
C GLN A 15 25.05 -4.64 -1.96
N ASN A 16 24.84 -5.63 -2.81
CA ASN A 16 25.56 -5.77 -4.08
C ASN A 16 25.00 -4.88 -5.20
N ASN A 17 23.67 -4.82 -5.31
CA ASN A 17 22.97 -4.25 -6.46
C ASN A 17 22.21 -2.95 -6.11
N GLY A 18 22.18 -2.56 -4.85
CA GLY A 18 21.42 -1.40 -4.38
C GLY A 18 19.90 -1.60 -4.42
N VAL A 19 19.18 -0.48 -4.31
CA VAL A 19 17.71 -0.45 -4.33
C VAL A 19 17.23 -0.45 -5.79
N GLY A 20 16.44 -1.46 -6.18
CA GLY A 20 15.82 -1.53 -7.50
C GLY A 20 14.42 -0.91 -7.56
N TYR A 21 13.64 -1.06 -6.49
CA TYR A 21 12.31 -0.46 -6.35
C TYR A 21 11.92 -0.28 -4.88
N ILE A 22 10.87 0.48 -4.61
CA ILE A 22 10.28 0.62 -3.28
C ILE A 22 8.95 -0.14 -3.18
N GLU A 23 8.71 -0.76 -2.03
CA GLU A 23 7.48 -1.50 -1.75
C GLU A 23 6.75 -0.80 -0.60
N ILE A 24 5.63 -0.14 -0.89
CA ILE A 24 4.78 0.47 0.13
C ILE A 24 3.87 -0.60 0.72
N ARG A 25 3.91 -0.78 2.05
CA ARG A 25 3.19 -1.83 2.77
C ARG A 25 2.19 -1.31 3.81
N SER A 26 2.01 0.01 3.87
CA SER A 26 1.12 0.69 4.83
C SER A 26 -0.32 0.87 4.33
N LEU A 27 -0.62 0.38 3.12
CA LEU A 27 -1.96 0.48 2.54
C LEU A 27 -2.86 -0.64 3.04
N ASP A 28 -3.96 -0.26 3.68
CA ASP A 28 -5.07 -1.17 3.96
C ASP A 28 -5.80 -1.53 2.67
N VAL A 29 -6.37 -2.74 2.63
CA VAL A 29 -7.34 -3.11 1.59
C VAL A 29 -8.55 -2.20 1.73
N ASN A 30 -8.92 -1.49 0.66
CA ASN A 30 -10.10 -0.64 0.61
C ASN A 30 -11.36 -1.47 0.30
N PRO A 31 -12.20 -1.77 1.30
CA PRO A 31 -13.36 -2.64 1.10
C PRO A 31 -14.48 -1.97 0.31
N LEU A 32 -14.41 -0.65 0.09
CA LEU A 32 -15.39 0.09 -0.71
C LEU A 32 -15.14 -0.07 -2.22
N THR A 33 -14.06 -0.76 -2.59
CA THR A 33 -13.68 -0.99 -3.99
C THR A 33 -13.55 -2.49 -4.24
N PRO A 34 -13.97 -2.99 -5.41
CA PRO A 34 -13.96 -4.42 -5.71
C PRO A 34 -12.55 -5.02 -5.84
N LEU A 35 -11.54 -4.19 -6.12
CA LEU A 35 -10.14 -4.61 -6.26
C LEU A 35 -9.31 -4.37 -4.99
N GLY A 36 -9.89 -3.82 -3.93
CA GLY A 36 -9.17 -3.45 -2.71
C GLY A 36 -8.29 -2.20 -2.82
N ILE A 37 -8.23 -1.59 -4.00
CA ILE A 37 -7.58 -0.30 -4.28
C ILE A 37 -8.26 0.29 -5.53
N ASP A 38 -8.33 1.62 -5.61
CA ASP A 38 -8.82 2.32 -6.80
C ASP A 38 -7.75 3.18 -7.50
N LYS A 39 -8.11 3.65 -8.69
CA LYS A 39 -7.23 4.47 -9.53
C LYS A 39 -6.85 5.80 -8.85
N PRO A 40 -7.77 6.53 -8.17
CA PRO A 40 -7.39 7.70 -7.39
C PRO A 40 -6.33 7.43 -6.33
N GLN A 41 -6.44 6.34 -5.57
CA GLN A 41 -5.42 5.94 -4.59
C GLN A 41 -4.06 5.71 -5.25
N ILE A 42 -4.02 5.00 -6.39
CA ILE A 42 -2.77 4.75 -7.13
C ILE A 42 -2.14 6.05 -7.61
N HIS A 43 -2.91 6.93 -8.27
CA HIS A 43 -2.39 8.21 -8.74
C HIS A 43 -1.88 9.09 -7.59
N PHE A 44 -2.58 9.10 -6.45
CA PHE A 44 -2.11 9.84 -5.29
C PHE A 44 -0.77 9.28 -4.76
N LEU A 45 -0.62 7.96 -4.68
CA LEU A 45 0.65 7.34 -4.28
C LEU A 45 1.78 7.68 -5.26
N GLU A 46 1.54 7.67 -6.56
CA GLU A 46 2.54 8.05 -7.57
C GLU A 46 2.99 9.50 -7.39
N ALA A 47 2.05 10.43 -7.20
CA ALA A 47 2.35 11.84 -6.92
C ALA A 47 3.06 12.04 -5.57
N PHE A 48 2.63 11.31 -4.53
CA PHE A 48 3.25 11.33 -3.21
C PHE A 48 4.68 10.80 -3.23
N LEU A 49 4.94 9.72 -3.98
CA LEU A 49 6.29 9.18 -4.16
C LEU A 49 7.20 10.13 -4.94
N LEU A 50 6.68 10.83 -5.95
CA LEU A 50 7.41 11.87 -6.64
C LEU A 50 7.74 13.04 -5.70
N PHE A 51 6.79 13.43 -4.85
CA PHE A 51 7.04 14.40 -3.79
C PHE A 51 8.17 13.95 -2.85
N CYS A 52 8.12 12.73 -2.32
CA CYS A 52 9.18 12.18 -1.47
C CYS A 52 10.54 12.12 -2.17
N LEU A 53 10.57 11.88 -3.48
CA LEU A 53 11.81 11.86 -4.28
C LEU A 53 12.43 13.27 -4.42
N LEU A 54 11.60 14.31 -4.52
CA LEU A 54 12.03 15.68 -4.77
C LEU A 54 12.32 16.48 -3.49
N GLN A 55 11.76 16.06 -2.36
CA GLN A 55 12.00 16.71 -1.07
C GLN A 55 13.39 16.42 -0.54
N ASP A 56 13.96 17.42 0.14
CA ASP A 56 15.17 17.22 0.93
C ASP A 56 14.92 16.19 2.03
N SER A 57 15.73 15.13 2.05
CA SER A 57 15.62 14.03 3.01
C SER A 57 16.94 13.89 3.76
N ALA A 58 17.08 14.70 4.82
CA ALA A 58 18.22 14.59 5.72
C ALA A 58 18.21 13.25 6.47
N VAL A 59 19.37 12.86 7.02
CA VAL A 59 19.48 11.64 7.82
C VAL A 59 18.59 11.75 9.07
N ILE A 60 17.67 10.81 9.22
CA ILE A 60 16.74 10.74 10.33
C ILE A 60 17.50 10.49 11.63
N SER A 61 17.33 11.38 12.61
CA SER A 61 17.91 11.21 13.95
C SER A 61 17.08 10.25 14.82
N SER A 62 17.64 9.68 15.89
CA SER A 62 16.87 8.82 16.80
C SER A 62 15.69 9.54 17.46
N LYS A 63 15.81 10.84 17.71
CA LYS A 63 14.70 11.66 18.25
C LYS A 63 13.60 11.82 17.21
N GLU A 64 13.97 12.11 15.97
CA GLU A 64 13.03 12.24 14.86
C GLU A 64 12.32 10.92 14.56
N GLN A 65 13.04 9.79 14.58
CA GLN A 65 12.43 8.46 14.43
C GLN A 65 11.34 8.22 15.48
N PHE A 66 11.58 8.62 16.74
CA PHE A 66 10.57 8.53 17.80
C PHE A 66 9.35 9.42 17.54
N GLU A 67 9.55 10.62 17.00
CA GLU A 67 8.45 11.51 16.60
C GLU A 67 7.64 10.91 15.44
N ILE A 68 8.30 10.37 14.41
CA ILE A 68 7.68 9.66 13.28
C ILE A 68 6.83 8.49 13.78
N ASP A 69 7.41 7.58 14.55
CA ASP A 69 6.73 6.39 15.06
C ASP A 69 5.51 6.75 15.92
N ASN A 70 5.58 7.85 16.67
CA ASN A 70 4.46 8.33 17.49
C ASN A 70 3.37 8.98 16.65
N ASN A 71 3.73 9.78 15.65
CA ASN A 71 2.77 10.38 14.74
C ASN A 71 2.01 9.28 13.98
N ASP A 72 2.71 8.28 13.46
CA ASP A 72 2.11 7.15 12.74
C ASP A 72 1.07 6.42 13.61
N LYS A 73 1.45 6.07 14.85
CA LYS A 73 0.51 5.43 15.81
C LYS A 73 -0.65 6.34 16.15
N LEU A 74 -0.39 7.62 16.36
CA LEU A 74 -1.41 8.58 16.77
C LEU A 74 -2.44 8.79 15.65
N VAL A 75 -2.00 8.90 14.39
CA VAL A 75 -2.88 9.01 13.22
C VAL A 75 -3.65 7.70 12.99
N ALA A 76 -3.00 6.55 13.13
CA ALA A 76 -3.69 5.25 13.00
C ALA A 76 -4.84 5.09 14.01
N HIS A 77 -4.68 5.58 15.25
CA HIS A 77 -5.71 5.44 16.29
C HIS A 77 -6.69 6.62 16.37
N LYS A 78 -6.23 7.84 16.06
CA LYS A 78 -6.96 9.09 16.33
C LYS A 78 -6.90 10.09 15.17
N GLY A 79 -6.48 9.68 13.97
CA GLY A 79 -6.28 10.57 12.81
C GLY A 79 -7.51 11.36 12.36
N ARG A 80 -8.72 10.94 12.76
CA ARG A 80 -9.97 11.65 12.50
C ARG A 80 -10.42 12.57 13.64
N GLN A 81 -9.68 12.61 14.74
CA GLN A 81 -10.01 13.49 15.86
C GLN A 81 -9.78 14.95 15.44
N PRO A 82 -10.77 15.84 15.61
CA PRO A 82 -10.56 17.28 15.41
C PRO A 82 -9.41 17.79 16.28
N GLU A 83 -8.67 18.78 15.77
CA GLU A 83 -7.59 19.44 16.50
C GLU A 83 -6.45 18.49 16.94
N LEU A 84 -6.23 17.37 16.23
CA LEU A 84 -5.17 16.43 16.56
C LEU A 84 -3.79 17.06 16.36
N MET A 85 -3.00 17.11 17.44
CA MET A 85 -1.63 17.61 17.41
C MET A 85 -0.62 16.48 17.17
N LEU A 86 0.31 16.71 16.25
CA LEU A 86 1.46 15.86 15.92
C LEU A 86 2.76 16.52 16.39
N LEU A 87 3.87 15.80 16.30
CA LEU A 87 5.21 16.31 16.63
C LEU A 87 6.08 16.44 15.38
N SER A 88 6.74 17.57 15.23
CA SER A 88 7.74 17.79 14.18
C SER A 88 8.88 18.62 14.72
N ASN A 89 10.09 18.07 14.72
CA ASN A 89 11.30 18.70 15.24
C ASN A 89 11.13 19.20 16.69
N GLY A 90 10.45 18.40 17.52
CA GLY A 90 10.15 18.72 18.92
C GLY A 90 9.10 19.82 19.13
N ARG A 91 8.39 20.26 18.07
CA ARG A 91 7.28 21.21 18.16
C ARG A 91 5.96 20.52 17.88
N GLN A 92 4.90 20.97 18.54
CA GLN A 92 3.55 20.54 18.20
C GLN A 92 3.08 21.24 16.92
N ILE A 93 2.45 20.48 16.03
CA ILE A 93 1.85 20.98 14.80
C ILE A 93 0.46 20.34 14.62
N LEU A 94 -0.51 21.12 14.16
CA LEU A 94 -1.85 20.59 13.89
C LEU A 94 -1.80 19.66 12.67
N LEU A 95 -2.43 18.48 12.78
CA LEU A 95 -2.49 17.51 11.66
C LEU A 95 -3.05 18.15 10.40
N GLN A 96 -4.11 18.93 10.53
CA GLN A 96 -4.76 19.57 9.39
C GLN A 96 -3.82 20.56 8.70
N ASP A 97 -3.20 21.48 9.45
CA ASP A 97 -2.26 22.47 8.92
C ASP A 97 -1.07 21.78 8.21
N TRP A 98 -0.48 20.77 8.87
CA TRP A 98 0.67 20.06 8.30
C TRP A 98 0.29 19.23 7.07
N GLY A 99 -0.87 18.57 7.13
CA GLY A 99 -1.43 17.81 6.02
C GLY A 99 -1.71 18.69 4.81
N GLN A 100 -2.26 19.89 5.00
CA GLN A 100 -2.49 20.87 3.93
C GLN A 100 -1.17 21.33 3.29
N GLU A 101 -0.15 21.63 4.10
CA GLU A 101 1.17 22.03 3.61
C GLU A 101 1.81 20.93 2.74
N ILE A 102 1.78 19.68 3.20
CA ILE A 102 2.30 18.53 2.43
C ILE A 102 1.45 18.32 1.17
N MET A 103 0.13 18.38 1.29
CA MET A 103 -0.79 18.16 0.18
C MET A 103 -0.61 19.17 -0.94
N GLN A 104 -0.33 20.43 -0.62
CA GLN A 104 -0.04 21.45 -1.63
C GLN A 104 1.19 21.07 -2.47
N GLN A 105 2.23 20.52 -1.85
CA GLN A 105 3.44 20.09 -2.56
C GLN A 105 3.20 18.83 -3.40
N ILE A 106 2.37 17.91 -2.91
CA ILE A 106 1.92 16.74 -3.69
C ILE A 106 1.11 17.19 -4.92
N LYS A 107 0.24 18.20 -4.79
CA LYS A 107 -0.51 18.79 -5.91
C LYS A 107 0.42 19.36 -6.98
N GLU A 108 1.52 20.01 -6.59
CA GLU A 108 2.53 20.48 -7.57
C GLU A 108 3.21 19.31 -8.28
N CYS A 109 3.53 18.23 -7.57
CA CYS A 109 4.11 17.02 -8.18
C CYS A 109 3.13 16.35 -9.16
N ALA A 110 1.83 16.32 -8.85
CA ALA A 110 0.80 15.75 -9.72
C ALA A 110 0.71 16.46 -11.09
N LYS A 111 1.02 17.76 -11.14
CA LYS A 111 1.07 18.53 -12.40
C LYS A 111 2.16 18.05 -13.36
N LEU A 112 3.22 17.42 -12.83
CA LEU A 112 4.31 16.85 -13.62
C LEU A 112 3.97 15.47 -14.20
N LEU A 113 2.89 14.83 -13.73
CA LEU A 113 2.49 13.48 -14.14
C LEU A 113 1.41 13.51 -15.22
N SER A 114 0.16 13.81 -14.84
CA SER A 114 -0.96 13.91 -15.80
C SER A 114 -2.16 14.67 -15.23
N ASN A 115 -3.13 15.01 -16.09
CA ASN A 115 -4.40 15.62 -15.65
C ASN A 115 -5.21 14.68 -14.75
N GLU A 116 -5.13 13.37 -14.99
CA GLU A 116 -5.79 12.37 -14.14
C GLU A 116 -5.17 12.31 -12.74
N HIS A 117 -3.84 12.48 -12.63
CA HIS A 117 -3.17 12.59 -11.34
C HIS A 117 -3.64 13.82 -10.57
N GLN A 118 -3.68 14.98 -11.23
CA GLN A 118 -4.16 16.22 -10.60
C GLN A 118 -5.58 16.06 -10.05
N LYS A 119 -6.49 15.47 -10.85
CA LYS A 119 -7.87 15.21 -10.42
C LYS A 119 -7.94 14.27 -9.21
N SER A 120 -7.20 13.16 -9.25
CA SER A 120 -7.16 12.17 -8.16
C SER A 120 -6.56 12.72 -6.87
N VAL A 121 -5.49 13.53 -6.97
CA VAL A 121 -4.90 14.19 -5.81
C VAL A 121 -5.86 15.24 -5.23
N GLU A 122 -6.55 16.01 -6.06
CA GLU A 122 -7.58 16.93 -5.58
C GLU A 122 -8.70 16.19 -4.82
N GLU A 123 -9.20 15.09 -5.40
CA GLU A 123 -10.23 14.24 -4.79
C GLU A 123 -9.80 13.64 -3.44
N ILE A 124 -8.52 13.29 -3.27
CA ILE A 124 -8.01 12.78 -2.00
C ILE A 124 -7.72 13.92 -1.01
N SER A 125 -7.31 15.09 -1.50
CA SER A 125 -6.89 16.22 -0.67
C SER A 125 -7.98 16.74 0.25
N VAL A 126 -9.24 16.70 -0.18
CA VAL A 126 -10.39 17.18 0.63
C VAL A 126 -10.57 16.40 1.93
N ARG A 127 -9.98 15.20 2.05
CA ARG A 127 -10.05 14.37 3.27
C ARG A 127 -9.23 14.93 4.43
N ILE A 128 -8.26 15.82 4.16
CA ILE A 128 -7.51 16.53 5.20
C ILE A 128 -8.42 17.53 5.92
N ASP A 129 -9.27 18.24 5.18
CA ASP A 129 -10.19 19.25 5.73
C ASP A 129 -11.49 18.64 6.24
N ASN A 130 -11.89 17.51 5.67
CA ASN A 130 -13.10 16.80 6.04
C ASN A 130 -12.79 15.32 6.33
N PRO A 131 -12.45 14.98 7.58
CA PRO A 131 -12.09 13.60 7.96
C PRO A 131 -13.24 12.60 7.80
N ASP A 132 -14.49 13.06 7.67
CA ASP A 132 -15.65 12.20 7.42
C ASP A 132 -15.67 11.62 6.00
N LEU A 133 -14.87 12.17 5.08
CA LEU A 133 -14.67 11.64 3.72
C LEU A 133 -13.59 10.55 3.65
N THR A 134 -12.91 10.25 4.76
CA THR A 134 -11.95 9.14 4.79
C THR A 134 -12.66 7.80 4.72
N PRO A 135 -12.08 6.75 4.09
CA PRO A 135 -12.68 5.42 4.06
C PRO A 135 -13.04 4.88 5.45
N SER A 136 -12.21 5.18 6.46
CA SER A 136 -12.46 4.77 7.85
C SER A 136 -13.71 5.42 8.46
N ALA A 137 -14.03 6.67 8.09
CA ALA A 137 -15.26 7.33 8.54
C ALA A 137 -16.48 6.81 7.79
N VAL A 138 -16.37 6.67 6.46
CA VAL A 138 -17.45 6.16 5.61
C VAL A 138 -17.88 4.78 6.08
N ILE A 139 -16.95 3.83 6.23
CA ILE A 139 -17.27 2.47 6.69
C ILE A 139 -17.92 2.49 8.09
N LEU A 140 -17.43 3.35 9.00
CA LEU A 140 -18.01 3.47 10.34
C LEU A 140 -19.44 4.00 10.31
N GLU A 141 -19.73 4.97 9.45
CA GLU A 141 -21.07 5.54 9.33
C GLU A 141 -22.05 4.55 8.68
N GLU A 142 -21.61 3.80 7.67
CA GLU A 142 -22.42 2.74 7.05
C GLU A 142 -22.78 1.64 8.07
N MET A 143 -21.81 1.19 8.87
CA MET A 143 -22.04 0.24 9.96
C MET A 143 -23.07 0.76 10.98
N LYS A 144 -22.98 2.05 11.36
CA LYS A 144 -23.94 2.68 12.27
C LYS A 144 -25.33 2.78 11.66
N ARG A 145 -25.43 3.22 10.41
CA ARG A 145 -26.70 3.41 9.69
C ARG A 145 -27.47 2.09 9.57
N GLU A 146 -26.75 1.00 9.29
CA GLU A 146 -27.35 -0.33 9.17
C GLU A 146 -27.53 -1.06 10.50
N GLY A 147 -26.91 -0.56 11.57
CA GLY A 147 -26.95 -1.20 12.89
C GLY A 147 -26.26 -2.57 12.91
N ILE A 148 -25.19 -2.73 12.11
CA ILE A 148 -24.46 -3.99 11.99
C ILE A 148 -22.98 -3.83 12.35
N GLY A 149 -22.37 -4.91 12.84
CA GLY A 149 -20.95 -4.96 13.14
C GLY A 149 -20.09 -5.14 11.89
N PHE A 150 -18.79 -4.85 12.04
CA PHE A 150 -17.79 -4.89 10.97
C PHE A 150 -17.80 -6.17 10.14
N PHE A 151 -17.76 -7.34 10.78
CA PHE A 151 -17.73 -8.62 10.07
C PHE A 151 -18.91 -8.76 9.09
N ARG A 152 -20.12 -8.43 9.55
CA ARG A 152 -21.33 -8.56 8.72
C ARG A 152 -21.32 -7.58 7.54
N TYR A 153 -20.88 -6.35 7.78
CA TYR A 153 -20.78 -5.34 6.72
C TYR A 153 -19.77 -5.75 5.64
N ILE A 154 -18.58 -6.19 6.05
CA ILE A 154 -17.54 -6.65 5.11
C ILE A 154 -17.96 -7.95 4.40
N ASP A 155 -18.66 -8.87 5.07
CA ASP A 155 -19.18 -10.09 4.46
C ASP A 155 -20.21 -9.78 3.35
N GLN A 156 -21.10 -8.80 3.57
CA GLN A 156 -22.04 -8.34 2.55
C GLN A 156 -21.31 -7.79 1.31
N LEU A 157 -20.31 -6.93 1.50
CA LEU A 157 -19.49 -6.40 0.40
C LEU A 157 -18.77 -7.53 -0.35
N SER A 158 -18.22 -8.50 0.39
CA SER A 158 -17.53 -9.66 -0.20
C SER A 158 -18.46 -10.49 -1.09
N HIS A 159 -19.70 -10.74 -0.64
CA HIS A 159 -20.73 -11.42 -1.44
C HIS A 159 -21.12 -10.61 -2.68
N GLN A 160 -21.34 -9.30 -2.53
CA GLN A 160 -21.65 -8.42 -3.66
C GLN A 160 -20.56 -8.43 -4.72
N TYR A 161 -19.28 -8.35 -4.32
CA TYR A 161 -18.17 -8.38 -5.28
C TYR A 161 -18.00 -9.76 -5.92
N ARG A 162 -18.18 -10.84 -5.17
CA ARG A 162 -18.18 -12.19 -5.74
C ARG A 162 -19.23 -12.33 -6.85
N ASP A 163 -20.47 -11.94 -6.55
CA ASP A 163 -21.58 -12.06 -7.49
C ASP A 163 -21.38 -11.12 -8.71
N LEU A 164 -20.82 -9.93 -8.49
CA LEU A 164 -20.40 -9.02 -9.56
C LEU A 164 -19.38 -9.67 -10.51
N TYR A 165 -18.34 -10.32 -10.00
CA TYR A 165 -17.33 -10.94 -10.86
C TYR A 165 -17.82 -12.24 -11.51
N GLN A 166 -18.66 -13.02 -10.83
CA GLN A 166 -19.27 -14.23 -11.40
C GLN A 166 -20.25 -13.93 -12.54
N SER A 167 -20.91 -12.77 -12.50
CA SER A 167 -21.84 -12.35 -13.56
C SER A 167 -21.17 -11.73 -14.79
N LYS A 168 -19.86 -11.44 -14.74
CA LYS A 168 -19.13 -10.90 -15.90
C LYS A 168 -19.02 -11.96 -16.99
N ILE A 169 -19.42 -11.57 -18.20
CA ILE A 169 -19.16 -12.36 -19.40
C ILE A 169 -17.73 -12.05 -19.84
N VAL A 170 -16.88 -13.07 -19.77
CA VAL A 170 -15.49 -13.04 -20.25
C VAL A 170 -15.34 -14.11 -21.33
N ASP A 171 -14.57 -13.77 -22.37
CA ASP A 171 -14.20 -14.73 -23.40
C ASP A 171 -13.46 -15.90 -22.74
N LYS A 172 -13.74 -17.14 -23.17
CA LYS A 172 -13.01 -18.31 -22.64
C LYS A 172 -11.54 -18.26 -23.04
N ASP A 173 -11.24 -17.68 -24.20
CA ASP A 173 -9.86 -17.50 -24.66
C ASP A 173 -9.08 -16.51 -23.79
N TYR A 174 -9.78 -15.65 -23.02
CA TYR A 174 -9.18 -14.73 -22.06
C TYR A 174 -8.34 -15.45 -20.99
N PHE A 175 -8.73 -16.67 -20.61
CA PHE A 175 -8.06 -17.44 -19.55
C PHE A 175 -7.05 -18.46 -20.08
N SER A 176 -6.94 -18.62 -21.40
CA SER A 176 -6.02 -19.60 -22.01
C SER A 176 -4.57 -19.43 -21.54
N GLU A 177 -4.12 -18.18 -21.40
CA GLU A 177 -2.79 -17.86 -20.88
C GLU A 177 -2.67 -18.21 -19.38
N LEU A 178 -3.72 -17.99 -18.58
CA LEU A 178 -3.70 -18.37 -17.16
C LEU A 178 -3.65 -19.89 -16.98
N ASP A 179 -4.39 -20.64 -17.79
CA ASP A 179 -4.35 -22.10 -17.79
C ASP A 179 -2.96 -22.62 -18.16
N ARG A 180 -2.34 -22.02 -19.17
CA ARG A 180 -0.95 -22.32 -19.56
C ARG A 180 0.03 -22.01 -18.44
N LEU A 181 -0.12 -20.87 -17.76
CA LEU A 181 0.72 -20.48 -16.62
C LEU A 181 0.54 -21.43 -15.44
N ALA A 182 -0.69 -21.88 -15.16
CA ALA A 182 -0.98 -22.84 -14.10
C ALA A 182 -0.23 -24.17 -14.36
N LEU A 183 -0.38 -24.74 -15.56
CA LEU A 183 0.33 -25.95 -15.95
C LEU A 183 1.86 -25.77 -15.92
N SER A 184 2.36 -24.65 -16.46
CA SER A 184 3.80 -24.36 -16.45
C SER A 184 4.35 -24.21 -15.04
N SER A 185 3.59 -23.62 -14.11
CA SER A 185 4.03 -23.46 -12.71
C SER A 185 4.18 -24.80 -11.99
N GLN A 186 3.25 -25.74 -12.22
CA GLN A 186 3.30 -27.08 -11.66
C GLN A 186 4.48 -27.87 -12.23
N GLN A 187 4.71 -27.78 -13.53
CA GLN A 187 5.86 -28.42 -14.17
C GLN A 187 7.19 -27.88 -13.62
N LYS A 188 7.31 -26.56 -13.45
CA LYS A 188 8.49 -25.94 -12.82
C LYS A 188 8.69 -26.39 -11.38
N GLN A 189 7.61 -26.55 -10.61
CA GLN A 189 7.70 -27.09 -9.25
C GLN A 189 8.28 -28.51 -9.26
N LEU A 190 7.76 -29.41 -10.10
CA LEU A 190 8.27 -30.78 -10.23
C LEU A 190 9.74 -30.81 -10.66
N GLU A 191 10.14 -29.90 -11.56
CA GLU A 191 11.53 -29.77 -11.99
C GLU A 191 12.45 -29.34 -10.84
N ILE A 192 12.01 -28.41 -9.98
CA ILE A 192 12.75 -28.00 -8.77
C ILE A 192 12.88 -29.19 -7.82
N GLU A 193 11.77 -29.86 -7.51
CA GLU A 193 11.74 -31.01 -6.59
C GLU A 193 12.63 -32.18 -7.10
N ALA A 194 12.68 -32.42 -8.41
CA ALA A 194 13.53 -33.44 -9.01
C ALA A 194 15.03 -33.08 -9.05
N GLN A 195 15.36 -31.78 -8.93
CA GLN A 195 16.74 -31.27 -8.94
C GLN A 195 17.32 -31.07 -7.53
N ASP A 196 16.54 -31.33 -6.48
CA ASP A 196 17.02 -31.23 -5.10
C ASP A 196 18.11 -32.28 -4.84
N VAL A 197 19.30 -31.80 -4.48
CA VAL A 197 20.48 -32.61 -4.16
C VAL A 197 20.87 -32.55 -2.69
N LEU A 198 20.34 -31.57 -1.94
CA LEU A 198 20.59 -31.37 -0.52
C LEU A 198 19.37 -31.81 0.29
N SER A 199 19.61 -32.29 1.51
CA SER A 199 18.52 -32.34 2.49
C SER A 199 18.03 -30.92 2.80
N PHE A 200 16.78 -30.78 3.24
CA PHE A 200 16.25 -29.48 3.64
C PHE A 200 17.08 -28.83 4.76
N ASP A 201 17.55 -29.63 5.73
CA ASP A 201 18.40 -29.15 6.83
C ASP A 201 19.74 -28.60 6.31
N ASP A 202 20.39 -29.30 5.38
CA ASP A 202 21.65 -28.85 4.77
C ASP A 202 21.45 -27.58 3.94
N TYR A 203 20.34 -27.50 3.20
CA TYR A 203 19.98 -26.30 2.45
C TYR A 203 19.81 -25.10 3.37
N ILE A 204 19.10 -25.23 4.50
CA ILE A 204 18.91 -24.15 5.48
C ILE A 204 20.24 -23.73 6.11
N ALA A 205 21.08 -24.69 6.50
CA ALA A 205 22.41 -24.39 7.04
C ALA A 205 23.24 -23.59 6.04
N GLN A 206 23.25 -24.00 4.76
CA GLN A 206 23.93 -23.27 3.70
C GLN A 206 23.31 -21.88 3.48
N TYR A 207 21.99 -21.77 3.50
CA TYR A 207 21.23 -20.53 3.35
C TYR A 207 21.45 -19.51 4.49
N PHE A 208 22.10 -19.86 5.61
CA PHE A 208 22.45 -18.88 6.66
C PHE A 208 23.96 -18.69 6.86
N THR A 209 24.81 -19.44 6.16
CA THR A 209 26.27 -19.39 6.37
C THR A 209 26.97 -18.13 5.78
N TYR A 210 26.36 -17.42 4.81
CA TYR A 210 26.96 -16.27 4.11
C TYR A 210 26.13 -14.97 4.07
#